data_AF-A0A143HHR0-F1
#
_entry.id   AF-A0A143HHR0-F1
#
_cell.length_a   1.000
_cell.length_b   1.000
_cell.length_c   1.000
_cell.angle_alpha   90.00
_cell.angle_beta   90.00
_cell.angle_gamma   90.00
#
_symmetry.space_group_name_H-M   'P 1'
#
loop_
_entity.id
_entity.type
_entity.pdbx_description
1 polymer ?
#
loop_
_entity_poly.entity_id
_entity_poly.type
_entity_poly.pdbx_seq_one_letter_code
_entity_poly.pdbx_strand_id
1 'polypeptide(L)'
;MIRQLSNDGLKFRTPRLERSLPAFSEHSYESADFCYLVADQSLLTLEQVEVGVQFCGVTVDVLGLVEGVPFVVFVTYRERNLPSDLKNPSIIKCGVVELNVNAVPRLFKQVEKGQYKEVLRRYIEDETEGKTWAYHPRELRLREAAIAKRQAWLLKQKTEAMATAANSKRLNGSWKSMVSSSSIEGYKSPERIIGKYICVICKSTWEGTSRVCKKCNTHLYTTERE
;
A
#
# COMPACT_ATOMS: atom_id res chain seq x y z
N MET A 1 -30.02 1.75 24.31
CA MET A 1 -29.56 3.11 24.68
C MET A 1 -29.29 3.99 23.47
N ILE A 2 -28.71 3.50 22.36
CA ILE A 2 -28.56 4.34 21.15
C ILE A 2 -29.90 4.92 20.66
N ARG A 3 -30.99 4.13 20.73
CA ARG A 3 -32.39 4.58 20.57
C ARG A 3 -32.75 5.86 21.34
N GLN A 4 -32.27 5.99 22.58
CA GLN A 4 -32.59 7.13 23.43
C GLN A 4 -31.75 8.37 23.11
N LEU A 5 -30.59 8.20 22.46
CA LEU A 5 -29.74 9.29 22.00
C LEU A 5 -30.20 9.83 20.63
N SER A 6 -30.90 9.00 19.85
CA SER A 6 -31.39 9.34 18.51
C SER A 6 -32.55 10.35 18.47
N ASN A 7 -33.31 10.50 19.56
CA ASN A 7 -34.53 11.34 19.58
C ASN A 7 -34.26 12.85 19.48
N ASP A 8 -33.08 13.32 19.87
CA ASP A 8 -32.70 14.74 19.87
C ASP A 8 -31.81 15.11 18.66
N GLY A 9 -31.71 14.22 17.66
CA GLY A 9 -30.68 14.26 16.63
C GLY A 9 -29.36 13.65 17.14
N LEU A 10 -28.70 12.87 16.29
CA LEU A 10 -27.47 12.15 16.68
C LEU A 10 -26.26 12.80 16.04
N LYS A 11 -25.39 13.37 16.87
CA LYS A 11 -24.04 13.73 16.43
C LYS A 11 -23.18 12.48 16.39
N PHE A 12 -22.30 12.38 15.41
CA PHE A 12 -21.48 11.20 15.24
C PHE A 12 -20.13 11.56 14.64
N ARG A 13 -19.06 11.46 15.44
CA ARG A 13 -17.71 11.67 14.94
C ARG A 13 -17.24 10.44 14.18
N THR A 14 -16.93 10.63 12.91
CA THR A 14 -16.38 9.60 12.04
C THR A 14 -14.85 9.66 12.03
N PRO A 15 -14.16 8.52 11.95
CA PRO A 15 -12.70 8.50 11.84
C PRO A 15 -12.25 8.95 10.45
N ARG A 16 -10.99 9.38 10.34
CA ARG A 16 -10.33 9.58 9.04
C ARG A 16 -10.24 8.24 8.29
N LEU A 17 -10.57 8.25 7.00
CA LEU A 17 -10.44 7.12 6.09
C LEU A 17 -9.39 7.42 5.03
N GLU A 18 -8.21 6.83 5.21
CA GLU A 18 -7.11 6.89 4.27
C GLU A 18 -6.69 5.49 3.85
N ARG A 19 -6.22 5.38 2.61
CA ARG A 19 -5.78 4.13 2.00
C ARG A 19 -4.48 4.37 1.25
N SER A 20 -3.69 3.31 1.10
CA SER A 20 -2.46 3.32 0.31
C SER A 20 -2.44 2.14 -0.66
N LEU A 21 -1.80 2.35 -1.81
CA LEU A 21 -1.53 1.30 -2.79
C LEU A 21 -0.02 1.24 -3.02
N PRO A 22 0.70 0.29 -2.40
CA PRO A 22 2.13 0.15 -2.63
C PRO A 22 2.42 -0.34 -4.04
N ALA A 23 3.52 0.16 -4.61
CA ALA A 23 4.04 -0.24 -5.90
C ALA A 23 5.55 -0.47 -5.79
N PHE A 24 6.01 -1.43 -6.58
CA PHE A 24 7.42 -1.73 -6.75
C PHE A 24 7.70 -1.93 -8.24
N SER A 25 8.76 -1.30 -8.73
CA SER A 25 9.21 -1.42 -10.11
C SER A 25 10.36 -2.43 -10.17
N GLU A 26 10.19 -3.53 -10.89
CA GLU A 26 11.30 -4.48 -11.15
C GLU A 26 12.35 -3.93 -12.11
N HIS A 27 12.04 -2.83 -12.81
CA HIS A 27 12.91 -2.23 -13.82
C HIS A 27 13.88 -1.21 -13.23
N SER A 28 13.41 -0.43 -12.26
CA SER A 28 14.20 0.60 -11.57
C SER A 28 14.51 0.26 -10.12
N TYR A 29 13.92 -0.82 -9.59
CA TYR A 29 13.99 -1.22 -8.18
C TYR A 29 13.47 -0.15 -7.20
N GLU A 30 12.69 0.81 -7.71
CA GLU A 30 12.06 1.84 -6.91
C GLU A 30 10.73 1.34 -6.31
N SER A 31 10.41 1.81 -5.11
CA SER A 31 9.10 1.66 -4.50
C SER A 31 8.39 3.01 -4.41
N ALA A 32 7.06 2.97 -4.51
CA ALA A 32 6.23 4.15 -4.37
C ALA A 32 4.89 3.79 -3.72
N ASP A 33 4.42 4.60 -2.79
CA ASP A 33 3.12 4.46 -2.16
C ASP A 33 2.14 5.51 -2.70
N PHE A 34 1.01 5.03 -3.22
CA PHE A 34 -0.04 5.88 -3.75
C PHE A 34 -1.15 6.03 -2.71
N CYS A 35 -0.98 7.01 -1.81
CA CYS A 35 -1.96 7.33 -0.78
C CYS A 35 -3.14 8.13 -1.35
N TYR A 36 -4.34 7.84 -0.85
CA TYR A 36 -5.55 8.60 -1.16
C TYR A 36 -6.46 8.73 0.07
N LEU A 37 -6.87 9.97 0.34
CA LEU A 37 -7.80 10.31 1.41
C LEU A 37 -9.24 10.18 0.92
N VAL A 38 -10.02 9.29 1.54
CA VAL A 38 -11.43 9.06 1.20
C VAL A 38 -12.34 9.99 1.98
N ALA A 39 -12.05 10.17 3.27
CA ALA A 39 -12.76 11.08 4.17
C ALA A 39 -11.81 11.53 5.27
N ASP A 40 -11.88 12.81 5.65
CA ASP A 40 -11.20 13.28 6.85
C ASP A 40 -12.07 13.01 8.09
N GLN A 41 -11.47 13.07 9.27
CA GLN A 41 -12.21 12.99 10.52
C GLN A 41 -13.22 14.15 10.59
N SER A 42 -14.49 13.84 10.80
CA SER A 42 -15.56 14.85 10.79
C SER A 42 -16.65 14.51 11.80
N LEU A 43 -17.28 15.55 12.35
CA LEU A 43 -18.46 15.43 13.19
C LEU A 43 -19.69 15.55 12.30
N LEU A 44 -20.40 14.45 12.11
CA LEU A 44 -21.63 14.41 11.32
C LEU A 44 -22.84 14.66 12.23
N THR A 45 -23.88 15.30 11.70
CA THR A 45 -25.18 15.40 12.35
C THR A 45 -26.17 14.58 11.53
N LEU A 46 -26.77 13.57 12.14
CA LEU A 46 -27.74 12.70 11.48
C LEU A 46 -29.13 13.29 11.59
N GLU A 47 -29.76 13.48 10.43
CA GLU A 47 -31.15 13.89 10.29
C GLU A 47 -32.04 12.65 10.08
N GLN A 48 -33.34 12.77 10.38
CA GLN A 48 -34.34 11.71 10.17
C GLN A 48 -33.88 10.35 10.71
N VAL A 49 -33.48 10.34 11.99
CA VAL A 49 -32.87 9.16 12.60
C VAL A 49 -33.92 8.09 12.88
N GLU A 50 -33.73 6.93 12.27
CA GLU A 50 -34.50 5.72 12.48
C GLU A 50 -33.63 4.63 13.13
N VAL A 51 -34.26 3.76 13.92
CA VAL A 51 -33.52 2.75 14.70
C VAL A 51 -34.15 1.37 14.59
N GLY A 52 -33.33 0.36 14.32
CA GLY A 52 -33.80 -1.02 14.17
C GLY A 52 -34.58 -1.23 12.87
N VAL A 53 -34.21 -0.50 11.81
CA VAL A 53 -34.84 -0.54 10.50
C VAL A 53 -34.06 -1.41 9.53
N GLN A 54 -34.71 -1.79 8.43
CA GLN A 54 -34.11 -2.60 7.37
C GLN A 54 -33.34 -1.74 6.39
N PHE A 55 -32.08 -2.09 6.12
CA PHE A 55 -31.24 -1.46 5.11
C PHE A 55 -30.46 -2.55 4.36
N CYS A 56 -30.62 -2.62 3.03
CA CYS A 56 -30.02 -3.68 2.20
C CYS A 56 -30.32 -5.11 2.71
N GLY A 57 -31.53 -5.35 3.25
CA GLY A 57 -31.93 -6.66 3.79
C GLY A 57 -31.37 -7.01 5.17
N VAL A 58 -30.64 -6.07 5.80
CA VAL A 58 -30.07 -6.21 7.15
C VAL A 58 -30.78 -5.26 8.10
N THR A 59 -31.15 -5.74 9.29
CA THR A 59 -31.62 -4.86 10.38
C THR A 59 -30.42 -4.09 10.95
N VAL A 60 -30.42 -2.77 10.80
CA VAL A 60 -29.35 -1.88 11.28
C VAL A 60 -29.72 -1.19 12.57
N ASP A 61 -28.72 -0.82 13.36
CA ASP A 61 -28.93 -0.16 14.66
C ASP A 61 -29.34 1.29 14.51
N VAL A 62 -28.75 2.02 13.57
CA VAL A 62 -29.17 3.40 13.26
C VAL A 62 -29.10 3.62 11.76
N LEU A 63 -30.15 4.23 11.21
CA LEU A 63 -30.19 4.79 9.88
C LEU A 63 -30.53 6.27 10.02
N GLY A 64 -29.81 7.14 9.33
CA GLY A 64 -30.15 8.56 9.23
C GLY A 64 -29.69 9.12 7.91
N LEU A 65 -29.83 10.44 7.75
CA LEU A 65 -29.37 11.18 6.59
C LEU A 65 -28.26 12.15 6.98
N VAL A 66 -27.24 12.24 6.12
CA VAL A 66 -26.19 13.27 6.17
C VAL A 66 -26.24 14.00 4.84
N GLU A 67 -26.66 15.26 4.83
CA GLU A 67 -26.84 16.05 3.58
C GLU A 67 -27.70 15.31 2.54
N GLY A 68 -28.76 14.63 3.00
CA GLY A 68 -29.66 13.83 2.15
C GLY A 68 -29.08 12.48 1.68
N VAL A 69 -27.91 12.07 2.16
CA VAL A 69 -27.30 10.77 1.87
C VAL A 69 -27.54 9.80 3.03
N PRO A 70 -28.08 8.58 2.78
CA PRO A 70 -28.22 7.55 3.81
C PRO A 70 -26.91 7.25 4.52
N PHE A 71 -26.96 7.26 5.84
CA PHE A 71 -25.83 6.98 6.71
C PHE A 71 -26.25 5.95 7.76
N VAL A 72 -25.52 4.84 7.79
CA VAL A 72 -25.79 3.68 8.63
C VAL A 72 -24.74 3.58 9.71
N VAL A 73 -25.19 3.42 10.96
CA VAL A 73 -24.33 2.99 12.06
C VAL A 73 -24.74 1.57 12.45
N PHE A 74 -23.79 0.64 12.37
CA PHE A 74 -23.98 -0.74 12.78
C PHE A 74 -23.14 -1.04 14.01
N VAL A 75 -23.77 -1.49 15.09
CA VAL A 75 -23.12 -1.75 16.37
C VAL A 75 -22.59 -3.18 16.39
N THR A 76 -21.29 -3.35 16.57
CA THR A 76 -20.63 -4.65 16.71
C THR A 76 -20.14 -4.90 18.13
N TYR A 77 -20.13 -6.17 18.51
CA TYR A 77 -19.60 -6.67 19.79
C TYR A 77 -19.16 -8.13 19.58
N ARG A 78 -18.56 -8.77 20.58
CA ARG A 78 -17.93 -10.10 20.48
C ARG A 78 -18.67 -11.16 19.64
N GLU A 79 -20.00 -11.22 19.71
CA GLU A 79 -20.82 -12.24 19.02
C GLU A 79 -21.60 -11.68 17.81
N ARG A 80 -21.48 -10.38 17.53
CA ARG A 80 -22.18 -9.71 16.44
C ARG A 80 -21.18 -9.02 15.52
N ASN A 81 -20.92 -9.68 14.40
CA ASN A 81 -20.04 -9.18 13.34
C ASN A 81 -20.80 -8.33 12.33
N LEU A 82 -20.07 -7.45 11.64
CA LEU A 82 -20.60 -6.66 10.54
C LEU A 82 -20.94 -7.56 9.32
N PRO A 83 -22.21 -7.59 8.86
CA PRO A 83 -22.64 -8.36 7.70
C PRO A 83 -21.95 -7.96 6.40
N SER A 84 -21.75 -8.91 5.48
CA SER A 84 -21.13 -8.66 4.17
C SER A 84 -21.92 -7.67 3.32
N ASP A 85 -23.25 -7.67 3.42
CA ASP A 85 -24.14 -6.78 2.67
C ASP A 85 -23.94 -5.31 3.05
N LEU A 86 -23.44 -5.03 4.26
CA LEU A 86 -23.10 -3.67 4.69
C LEU A 86 -21.68 -3.25 4.30
N LYS A 87 -20.80 -4.20 3.97
CA LYS A 87 -19.47 -3.91 3.41
C LYS A 87 -19.54 -3.60 1.92
N ASN A 88 -20.52 -4.19 1.22
CA ASN A 88 -20.80 -3.95 -0.20
C ASN A 88 -22.31 -3.73 -0.40
N PRO A 89 -22.84 -2.57 0.02
CA PRO A 89 -24.27 -2.29 -0.04
C PRO A 89 -24.77 -2.19 -1.49
N SER A 90 -25.99 -2.67 -1.72
CA SER A 90 -26.68 -2.50 -3.01
C SER A 90 -27.00 -1.03 -3.31
N ILE A 91 -27.19 -0.23 -2.26
CA ILE A 91 -27.36 1.22 -2.34
C ILE A 91 -25.97 1.86 -2.31
N ILE A 92 -25.48 2.31 -3.46
CA ILE A 92 -24.09 2.79 -3.64
C ILE A 92 -23.87 4.18 -3.03
N LYS A 93 -24.90 5.04 -3.02
CA LYS A 93 -24.82 6.38 -2.44
C LYS A 93 -25.21 6.34 -0.96
N CYS A 94 -24.41 5.67 -0.15
CA CYS A 94 -24.59 5.62 1.31
C CYS A 94 -23.24 5.60 2.04
N GLY A 95 -23.23 6.00 3.31
CA GLY A 95 -22.11 5.78 4.23
C GLY A 95 -22.46 4.69 5.24
N VAL A 96 -21.51 3.79 5.53
CA VAL A 96 -21.68 2.77 6.57
C VAL A 96 -20.50 2.82 7.52
N VAL A 97 -20.78 2.99 8.80
CA VAL A 97 -19.80 2.93 9.88
C VAL A 97 -20.13 1.80 10.84
N GLU A 98 -19.12 1.02 11.16
CA GLU A 98 -19.13 0.09 12.28
C GLU A 98 -18.79 0.84 13.57
N LEU A 99 -19.59 0.61 14.61
CA LEU A 99 -19.36 1.06 15.98
C LEU A 99 -19.15 -0.17 16.88
N ASN A 100 -17.90 -0.52 17.12
CA ASN A 100 -17.49 -1.58 18.02
C ASN A 100 -17.57 -1.13 19.47
N VAL A 101 -18.46 -1.72 20.26
CA VAL A 101 -18.69 -1.31 21.66
C VAL A 101 -17.94 -2.16 22.68
N ASN A 102 -16.97 -2.99 22.27
CA ASN A 102 -16.24 -3.87 23.18
C ASN A 102 -15.43 -3.10 24.26
N ALA A 103 -15.06 -1.84 23.99
CA ALA A 103 -14.37 -0.98 24.94
C ALA A 103 -15.31 -0.33 25.99
N VAL A 104 -16.60 -0.20 25.67
CA VAL A 104 -17.58 0.52 26.52
C VAL A 104 -17.71 -0.05 27.94
N PRO A 105 -17.75 -1.37 28.17
CA PRO A 105 -17.80 -1.92 29.53
C PRO A 105 -16.60 -1.51 30.40
N ARG A 106 -15.41 -1.31 29.80
CA ARG A 106 -14.24 -0.80 30.53
C ARG A 106 -14.42 0.66 30.91
N LEU A 107 -14.96 1.48 30.00
CA LEU A 107 -15.25 2.89 30.27
C LEU A 107 -16.24 3.04 31.43
N PHE A 108 -17.30 2.22 31.45
CA PHE A 108 -18.29 2.26 32.54
C PHE A 108 -17.74 1.85 33.91
N LYS A 109 -16.71 0.99 33.96
CA LYS A 109 -16.06 0.63 35.24
C LYS A 109 -15.27 1.78 35.88
N GLN A 110 -14.89 2.78 35.09
CA GLN A 110 -14.04 3.89 35.53
C GLN A 110 -14.84 5.12 35.98
N VAL A 111 -16.18 5.02 35.97
CA VAL A 111 -17.06 6.19 36.07
C VAL A 111 -17.95 6.06 37.30
N GLU A 112 -18.20 7.20 37.96
CA GLU A 112 -19.10 7.28 39.11
C GLU A 112 -20.56 6.95 38.72
N LYS A 113 -21.34 6.44 39.68
CA LYS A 113 -22.73 6.05 39.45
C LYS A 113 -23.54 7.25 38.90
N GLY A 114 -24.21 7.04 37.77
CA GLY A 114 -25.14 8.02 37.19
C GLY A 114 -24.64 8.71 35.92
N GLN A 115 -23.35 8.64 35.59
CA GLN A 115 -22.77 9.32 34.42
C GLN A 115 -22.63 8.42 33.16
N TYR A 116 -23.29 7.25 33.15
CA TYR A 116 -23.16 6.28 32.05
C TYR A 116 -23.69 6.83 30.71
N LYS A 117 -24.73 7.67 30.76
CA LYS A 117 -25.33 8.27 29.56
C LYS A 117 -24.36 9.27 28.93
N GLU A 118 -23.70 10.08 29.72
CA GLU A 118 -22.73 11.09 29.32
C GLU A 118 -21.49 10.43 28.73
N VAL A 119 -21.01 9.34 29.35
CA VAL A 119 -19.89 8.55 28.83
C VAL A 119 -20.22 7.94 27.47
N LEU A 120 -21.41 7.34 27.35
CA LEU A 120 -21.85 6.76 26.07
C LEU A 120 -22.03 7.83 25.00
N ARG A 121 -22.58 8.99 25.37
CA ARG A 121 -22.73 10.14 24.47
C ARG A 121 -21.36 10.60 23.98
N ARG A 122 -20.40 10.84 24.87
CA ARG A 122 -19.03 11.24 24.49
C ARG A 122 -18.36 10.21 23.59
N TYR A 123 -18.52 8.92 23.90
CA TYR A 123 -17.99 7.83 23.08
C TYR A 123 -18.54 7.86 21.64
N ILE A 124 -19.83 8.13 21.46
CA ILE A 124 -20.50 8.17 20.15
C ILE A 124 -20.33 9.51 19.43
N GLU A 125 -20.34 10.63 20.15
CA GLU A 125 -20.35 11.97 19.56
C GLU A 125 -18.94 12.55 19.40
N ASP A 126 -18.01 12.28 20.32
CA ASP A 126 -16.74 13.01 20.40
C ASP A 126 -15.51 12.16 20.09
N GLU A 127 -15.56 10.86 20.38
CA GLU A 127 -14.41 9.97 20.21
C GLU A 127 -14.44 9.27 18.84
N THR A 128 -13.31 8.74 18.37
CA THR A 128 -13.25 7.87 17.17
C THR A 128 -12.89 6.43 17.52
N GLU A 129 -12.60 6.15 18.79
CA GLU A 129 -12.26 4.80 19.24
C GLU A 129 -13.44 3.85 19.02
N GLY A 130 -13.14 2.65 18.51
CA GLY A 130 -14.15 1.66 18.17
C GLY A 130 -14.99 2.01 16.93
N LYS A 131 -14.68 3.08 16.19
CA LYS A 131 -15.38 3.42 14.94
C LYS A 131 -14.52 3.11 13.74
N THR A 132 -15.12 2.49 12.73
CA THR A 132 -14.45 2.13 11.48
C THR A 132 -15.40 2.31 10.30
N TRP A 133 -14.89 2.86 9.20
CA TRP A 133 -15.66 2.88 7.96
C TRP A 133 -15.76 1.47 7.39
N ALA A 134 -16.99 0.98 7.27
CA ALA A 134 -17.30 -0.25 6.56
C ALA A 134 -17.43 0.01 5.05
N TYR A 135 -18.04 1.14 4.70
CA TYR A 135 -18.25 1.56 3.33
C TYR A 135 -18.35 3.09 3.24
N HIS A 136 -17.71 3.68 2.23
CA HIS A 136 -17.81 5.10 1.93
C HIS A 136 -18.07 5.31 0.43
N PRO A 137 -19.04 6.15 0.02
CA PRO A 137 -19.50 6.20 -1.37
C PRO A 137 -18.44 6.74 -2.34
N ARG A 138 -17.48 7.53 -1.83
CA ARG A 138 -16.33 8.04 -2.59
C ARG A 138 -15.16 7.06 -2.73
N GLU A 139 -15.11 5.98 -1.94
CA GLU A 139 -13.93 5.11 -1.86
C GLU A 139 -13.60 4.48 -3.21
N LEU A 140 -14.61 3.93 -3.90
CA LEU A 140 -14.42 3.25 -5.18
C LEU A 140 -13.75 4.17 -6.22
N ARG A 141 -14.31 5.35 -6.45
CA ARG A 141 -13.79 6.32 -7.42
C ARG A 141 -12.36 6.75 -7.10
N LEU A 142 -12.06 6.99 -5.82
CA LEU A 142 -10.73 7.43 -5.39
C LEU A 142 -9.70 6.31 -5.50
N ARG A 143 -10.11 5.07 -5.20
CA ARG A 143 -9.29 3.88 -5.40
C ARG A 143 -8.95 3.68 -6.87
N GLU A 144 -9.93 3.78 -7.77
CA GLU A 144 -9.71 3.67 -9.22
C GLU A 144 -8.74 4.74 -9.73
N ALA A 145 -8.90 5.99 -9.29
CA ALA A 145 -7.97 7.07 -9.63
C ALA A 145 -6.54 6.80 -9.11
N ALA A 146 -6.40 6.24 -7.90
CA ALA A 146 -5.10 5.86 -7.34
C ALA A 146 -4.48 4.66 -8.10
N ILE A 147 -5.29 3.68 -8.52
CA ILE A 147 -4.85 2.56 -9.37
C ILE A 147 -4.33 3.07 -10.71
N ALA A 148 -5.05 3.99 -11.36
CA ALA A 148 -4.62 4.57 -12.63
C ALA A 148 -3.28 5.32 -12.49
N LYS A 149 -3.10 6.11 -11.41
CA LYS A 149 -1.81 6.77 -11.12
C LYS A 149 -0.68 5.76 -10.90
N ARG A 150 -0.94 4.69 -10.14
CA ARG A 150 0.01 3.61 -9.91
C ARG A 150 0.43 2.92 -11.20
N GLN A 151 -0.53 2.60 -12.07
CA GLN A 151 -0.27 1.96 -13.36
C GLN A 151 0.54 2.87 -14.30
N ALA A 152 0.19 4.16 -14.36
CA ALA A 152 0.94 5.13 -15.15
C ALA A 152 2.40 5.25 -14.68
N TRP A 153 2.62 5.25 -13.36
CA TRP A 153 3.97 5.25 -12.79
C TRP A 153 4.76 4.00 -13.17
N LEU A 154 4.17 2.80 -13.03
CA LEU A 154 4.84 1.54 -13.43
C LEU A 154 5.19 1.51 -14.93
N LEU A 155 4.28 2.01 -15.78
CA LEU A 155 4.53 2.08 -17.22
C LEU A 155 5.69 3.04 -17.53
N LYS A 156 5.73 4.21 -16.88
CA LYS A 156 6.82 5.18 -17.01
C LYS A 156 8.17 4.53 -16.67
N GLN A 157 8.26 3.85 -15.53
CA GLN A 157 9.48 3.15 -15.09
C GLN A 157 9.95 2.11 -16.12
N LYS A 158 9.02 1.31 -16.65
CA LYS A 158 9.32 0.34 -17.72
C LYS A 158 9.86 1.03 -18.98
N THR A 159 9.21 2.11 -19.42
CA THR A 159 9.63 2.82 -20.64
C THR A 159 11.02 3.45 -20.50
N GLU A 160 11.34 4.03 -19.34
CA GLU A 160 12.64 4.65 -19.06
C GLU A 160 13.76 3.61 -19.02
N ALA A 161 13.51 2.45 -18.39
CA ALA A 161 14.48 1.34 -18.38
C ALA A 161 14.73 0.78 -19.79
N MET A 162 13.67 0.60 -20.60
CA MET A 162 13.79 0.14 -21.99
C MET A 162 14.54 1.14 -22.86
N ALA A 163 14.29 2.44 -22.71
CA ALA A 163 14.99 3.49 -23.43
C ALA A 163 16.49 3.51 -23.08
N THR A 164 16.81 3.36 -21.79
CA THR A 164 18.21 3.29 -21.31
C THR A 164 18.94 2.06 -21.89
N ALA A 165 18.28 0.89 -21.90
CA ALA A 165 18.83 -0.32 -22.50
C ALA A 165 19.03 -0.20 -24.02
N ALA A 166 18.11 0.45 -24.73
CA ALA A 166 18.24 0.70 -26.16
C ALA A 166 19.38 1.68 -26.48
N ASN A 167 19.56 2.73 -25.67
CA ASN A 167 20.64 3.70 -25.84
C ASN A 167 22.02 3.07 -25.60
N SER A 168 22.15 2.25 -24.54
CA SER A 168 23.37 1.47 -24.27
C SER A 168 23.77 0.57 -25.45
N LYS A 169 22.80 -0.08 -26.10
CA LYS A 169 23.05 -0.88 -27.31
C LYS A 169 23.53 -0.03 -28.50
N ARG A 170 23.02 1.19 -28.69
CA ARG A 170 23.46 2.08 -29.77
C ARG A 170 24.89 2.58 -29.58
N LEU A 171 25.27 2.95 -28.36
CA LEU A 171 26.64 3.37 -28.03
C LEU A 171 27.66 2.24 -28.25
N ASN A 172 27.33 1.01 -27.82
CA ASN A 172 28.17 -0.17 -28.07
C ASN A 172 28.23 -0.59 -29.55
N GLY A 173 27.22 -0.26 -30.36
CA GLY A 173 27.25 -0.46 -31.81
C GLY A 173 28.10 0.57 -32.56
N SER A 174 28.15 1.81 -32.07
CA SER A 174 28.93 2.90 -32.67
C SER A 174 30.45 2.71 -32.51
N TRP A 175 30.91 2.18 -31.36
CA TRP A 175 32.34 1.93 -31.14
C TRP A 175 32.91 0.81 -32.02
N LYS A 176 32.09 -0.13 -32.49
CA LYS A 176 32.52 -1.16 -33.46
C LYS A 176 32.75 -0.60 -34.87
N SER A 177 32.18 0.57 -35.20
CA SER A 177 32.31 1.16 -36.54
C SER A 177 33.48 2.14 -36.68
N MET A 178 34.17 2.49 -35.58
CA MET A 178 35.34 3.37 -35.60
C MET A 178 36.69 2.63 -35.52
N VAL A 179 36.68 1.30 -35.46
CA VAL A 179 37.88 0.46 -35.59
C VAL A 179 37.84 -0.24 -36.94
N SER A 180 37.85 0.54 -38.02
CA SER A 180 38.13 0.06 -39.36
C SER A 180 38.88 1.16 -40.09
N SER A 181 40.08 0.81 -40.56
CA SER A 181 41.02 1.61 -41.35
C SER A 181 41.77 2.75 -40.65
N SER A 182 42.85 2.40 -39.96
CA SER A 182 44.16 3.03 -40.23
C SER A 182 45.26 2.06 -39.81
N SER A 183 46.02 1.57 -40.78
CA SER A 183 47.24 0.81 -40.57
C SER A 183 48.23 1.68 -39.79
N ILE A 184 48.33 1.44 -38.48
CA ILE A 184 49.43 1.96 -37.67
C ILE A 184 50.46 0.83 -37.63
N GLU A 185 51.47 0.95 -38.48
CA GLU A 185 52.72 0.22 -38.33
C GLU A 185 53.32 0.55 -36.96
N GLY A 186 53.76 -0.50 -36.25
CA GLY A 186 54.70 -0.34 -35.14
C GLY A 186 54.10 -0.23 -33.74
N TYR A 187 53.33 -1.23 -33.29
CA TYR A 187 53.29 -1.56 -31.87
C TYR A 187 53.64 -3.03 -31.68
N LYS A 188 54.90 -3.31 -31.31
CA LYS A 188 55.29 -4.64 -30.84
C LYS A 188 54.66 -4.82 -29.46
N SER A 189 53.64 -5.67 -29.40
CA SER A 189 53.00 -6.10 -28.15
C SER A 189 54.10 -6.65 -27.21
N PRO A 190 54.18 -6.23 -25.94
CA PRO A 190 55.15 -6.79 -25.01
C PRO A 190 54.89 -8.30 -24.87
N GLU A 191 55.98 -9.08 -24.82
CA GLU A 191 55.91 -10.53 -24.66
C GLU A 191 55.04 -10.88 -23.44
N ARG A 192 54.04 -11.73 -23.69
CA ARG A 192 53.06 -12.12 -22.67
C ARG A 192 53.75 -13.04 -21.67
N ILE A 193 54.04 -12.53 -20.49
CA ILE A 193 54.58 -13.30 -19.37
C ILE A 193 53.56 -14.38 -18.99
N ILE A 194 53.95 -15.65 -19.11
CA ILE A 194 53.14 -16.80 -18.72
C ILE A 194 53.33 -17.00 -17.21
N GLY A 195 52.27 -16.80 -16.43
CA GLY A 195 52.26 -17.02 -14.98
C GLY A 195 51.64 -18.36 -14.61
N LYS A 196 52.05 -18.93 -13.47
CA LYS A 196 51.43 -20.12 -12.86
C LYS A 196 50.46 -19.68 -11.77
N TYR A 197 49.20 -20.11 -11.86
CA TYR A 197 48.14 -19.69 -10.96
C TYR A 197 47.50 -20.87 -10.24
N ILE A 198 46.99 -20.61 -9.02
CA ILE A 198 46.16 -21.53 -8.26
C ILE A 198 44.88 -20.81 -7.79
N CYS A 199 43.74 -21.49 -7.89
CA CYS A 199 42.50 -21.00 -7.29
C CYS A 199 42.41 -21.45 -5.83
N VAL A 200 42.24 -20.52 -4.91
CA VAL A 200 42.14 -20.79 -3.47
C VAL A 200 40.88 -21.60 -3.14
N ILE A 201 39.80 -21.41 -3.91
CA ILE A 201 38.49 -22.05 -3.71
C ILE A 201 38.50 -23.49 -4.21
N CYS A 202 38.73 -23.71 -5.51
CA CYS A 202 38.60 -25.04 -6.12
C CYS A 202 39.93 -25.80 -6.27
N LYS A 203 41.02 -25.23 -5.76
CA LYS A 203 42.40 -25.78 -5.79
C LYS A 203 42.92 -26.14 -7.19
N SER A 204 42.24 -25.69 -8.24
CA SER A 204 42.69 -25.95 -9.61
C SER A 204 43.85 -25.04 -9.96
N THR A 205 44.86 -25.60 -10.62
CA THR A 205 46.07 -24.92 -11.04
C THR A 205 46.12 -24.82 -12.56
N TRP A 206 46.65 -23.72 -13.09
CA TRP A 206 46.87 -23.57 -14.53
C TRP A 206 48.00 -22.58 -14.82
N GLU A 207 48.61 -22.73 -15.98
CA GLU A 207 49.63 -21.80 -16.49
C GLU A 207 49.04 -21.03 -17.67
N GLY A 208 49.28 -19.73 -17.71
CA GLY A 208 48.80 -18.92 -18.82
C GLY A 208 48.93 -17.43 -18.59
N THR A 209 48.29 -16.68 -19.46
CA THR A 209 48.32 -15.22 -19.44
C THR A 209 47.16 -14.62 -18.64
N SER A 210 46.26 -15.45 -18.13
CA SER A 210 45.04 -15.03 -17.42
C SER A 210 44.96 -15.64 -16.03
N ARG A 211 44.70 -14.78 -15.04
CA ARG A 211 44.43 -15.12 -13.63
C ARG A 211 43.01 -15.65 -13.40
N VAL A 212 42.18 -15.85 -14.43
CA VAL A 212 40.79 -16.31 -14.25
C VAL A 212 40.74 -17.83 -14.08
N CYS A 213 40.16 -18.29 -12.97
CA CYS A 213 39.89 -19.70 -12.77
C CYS A 213 38.75 -20.18 -13.66
N LYS A 214 38.99 -21.16 -14.54
CA LYS A 214 37.96 -21.70 -15.45
C LYS A 214 36.84 -22.48 -14.75
N LYS A 215 37.06 -22.98 -13.52
CA LYS A 215 36.03 -23.72 -12.77
C LYS A 215 35.10 -22.80 -11.97
N CYS A 216 35.67 -21.77 -11.35
CA CYS A 216 34.91 -20.82 -10.53
C CYS A 216 34.49 -19.56 -11.29
N ASN A 217 34.96 -19.42 -12.54
CA ASN A 217 34.78 -18.25 -13.40
C ASN A 217 35.07 -16.91 -12.71
N THR A 218 36.13 -16.89 -11.88
CA THR A 218 36.54 -15.72 -11.10
C THR A 218 38.05 -15.59 -11.05
N HIS A 219 38.53 -14.35 -10.96
CA HIS A 219 39.95 -13.99 -10.74
C HIS A 219 40.19 -13.43 -9.33
N LEU A 220 39.14 -13.28 -8.51
CA LEU A 220 39.24 -12.65 -7.18
C LEU A 220 39.94 -13.52 -6.15
N TYR A 221 39.91 -14.84 -6.36
CA TYR A 221 40.43 -15.85 -5.42
C TYR A 221 41.52 -16.70 -6.06
N THR A 222 42.32 -16.09 -6.93
CA THR A 222 43.41 -16.73 -7.64
C THR A 222 44.72 -16.08 -7.24
N THR A 223 45.72 -16.89 -6.92
CA THR A 223 47.04 -16.43 -6.49
C THR A 223 48.10 -17.00 -7.41
N GLU A 224 49.21 -16.28 -7.55
CA GLU A 224 50.39 -16.80 -8.25
C GLU A 224 51.07 -17.85 -7.39
N ARG A 225 51.53 -18.92 -8.04
CA ARG A 225 52.33 -19.97 -7.43
C ARG A 225 53.77 -19.72 -7.86
N GLU A 226 54.63 -19.42 -6.90
CA GLU A 226 56.10 -19.39 -7.10
C GLU A 226 56.61 -20.73 -7.64
#